data_AF-A0A416GE34-F1
#
_entry.id   AF-A0A416GE34-F1
#
_cell.length_a   1.000
_cell.length_b   1.000
_cell.length_c   1.000
_cell.angle_alpha   90.00
_cell.angle_beta   90.00
_cell.angle_gamma   90.00
#
_symmetry.space_group_name_H-M   'P 1'
#
loop_
_entity.id
_entity.type
_entity.pdbx_description
1 polymer ?
#
loop_
_entity_poly.entity_id
_entity_poly.type
_entity_poly.pdbx_seq_one_letter_code
_entity_poly.pdbx_strand_id
1 'polypeptide(L)'
;IEAGQPFFYIGGGAALGVSQEPTAADTTQMLIQFPKNETKTIAQTPSSYNGLIGNYYSGTKVAKGFGVVKETKGVQSIDATTEDQQIGWNSAYIDASKIENAETPGTIVVPLTGDLETAIKDAIIDAQTGKVNVYSVDGILIKKNVKVSEATEGLAKGIYIVGNKKVAVK
;
A
#
# COMPACT_ATOMS: atom_id res chain seq x y z
N ILE A 1 -42.82 -5.74 -36.85
CA ILE A 1 -41.53 -5.20 -36.39
C ILE A 1 -40.50 -6.32 -36.46
N GLU A 2 -39.35 -6.06 -37.08
CA GLU A 2 -38.27 -7.05 -37.13
C GLU A 2 -37.60 -7.19 -35.75
N ALA A 3 -37.02 -8.36 -35.48
CA ALA A 3 -36.33 -8.60 -34.21
C ALA A 3 -35.16 -7.60 -34.02
N GLY A 4 -35.08 -6.98 -32.84
CA GLY A 4 -34.01 -6.05 -32.47
C GLY A 4 -34.31 -4.56 -32.71
N GLN A 5 -35.47 -4.21 -33.26
CA GLN A 5 -35.91 -2.81 -33.38
C GLN A 5 -36.66 -2.39 -32.10
N PRO A 6 -36.21 -1.36 -31.36
CA PRO A 6 -36.96 -0.84 -30.22
C PRO A 6 -38.25 -0.18 -30.71
N PHE A 7 -39.35 -0.43 -30.01
CA PHE A 7 -40.65 0.17 -30.30
C PHE A 7 -41.38 0.46 -28.98
N PHE A 8 -42.25 1.46 -29.00
CA PHE A 8 -43.20 1.69 -27.92
C PHE A 8 -44.57 1.19 -28.38
N TYR A 9 -45.21 0.36 -27.56
CA TYR A 9 -46.61 -0.03 -27.75
C TYR A 9 -47.47 0.88 -26.91
N ILE A 10 -48.25 1.75 -27.56
CA ILE A 10 -49.30 2.50 -26.89
C ILE A 10 -50.53 1.61 -26.91
N GLY A 11 -50.82 0.95 -25.78
CA GLY A 11 -52.00 0.11 -25.65
C GLY A 11 -53.26 0.95 -25.74
N GLY A 12 -54.13 0.65 -26.71
CA GLY A 12 -55.49 1.17 -26.77
C GLY A 12 -56.44 -0.01 -26.67
N GLY A 13 -57.38 0.04 -25.74
CA GLY A 13 -58.43 -0.95 -25.56
C GLY A 13 -59.56 -0.38 -24.72
N ALA A 14 -60.69 -1.07 -24.63
CA ALA A 14 -61.92 -0.58 -23.98
C ALA A 14 -61.71 -0.05 -22.53
N ALA A 15 -60.67 -0.52 -21.82
CA ALA A 15 -60.29 -0.05 -20.49
C ALA A 15 -59.82 1.41 -20.44
N LEU A 16 -59.42 1.99 -21.59
CA LEU A 16 -58.97 3.38 -21.72
C LEU A 16 -59.93 4.25 -22.55
N GLY A 17 -61.16 3.78 -22.82
CA GLY A 17 -62.22 4.57 -23.46
C GLY A 17 -62.09 4.72 -24.99
N VAL A 18 -61.21 3.96 -25.64
CA VAL A 18 -61.08 3.91 -27.09
C VAL A 18 -61.91 2.77 -27.68
N SER A 19 -62.71 3.09 -28.69
CA SER A 19 -63.77 2.22 -29.26
C SER A 19 -63.25 0.96 -29.96
N GLN A 20 -62.00 0.97 -30.43
CA GLN A 20 -61.37 -0.15 -31.13
C GLN A 20 -59.89 -0.28 -30.77
N GLU A 21 -59.36 -1.49 -30.87
CA GLU A 21 -57.93 -1.77 -30.79
C GLU A 21 -57.19 -0.98 -31.90
N PRO A 22 -56.13 -0.23 -31.58
CA PRO A 22 -55.43 0.59 -32.54
C PRO A 22 -54.85 -0.27 -33.66
N THR A 23 -55.08 0.18 -34.90
CA THR A 23 -54.59 -0.48 -36.11
C THR A 23 -53.17 0.00 -36.44
N ALA A 24 -52.50 -0.66 -37.39
CA ALA A 24 -51.19 -0.22 -37.86
C ALA A 24 -51.17 1.22 -38.42
N ALA A 25 -52.33 1.76 -38.82
CA ALA A 25 -52.48 3.15 -39.25
C ALA A 25 -52.48 4.15 -38.07
N ASP A 26 -52.83 3.69 -36.86
CA ASP A 26 -52.91 4.49 -35.64
C ASP A 26 -51.56 4.52 -34.88
N THR A 27 -50.60 3.71 -35.30
CA THR A 27 -49.24 3.70 -34.74
C THR A 27 -48.35 4.73 -35.45
N THR A 28 -47.92 5.77 -34.73
CA THR A 28 -46.81 6.64 -35.18
C THR A 28 -45.48 6.01 -34.78
N GLN A 29 -44.57 5.84 -35.74
CA GLN A 29 -43.20 5.43 -35.46
C GLN A 29 -42.39 6.65 -35.03
N MET A 30 -41.98 6.72 -33.77
CA MET A 30 -40.97 7.68 -33.34
C MET A 30 -39.58 7.10 -33.58
N LEU A 31 -38.84 7.64 -34.55
CA LEU A 31 -37.44 7.28 -34.78
C LEU A 31 -36.57 7.98 -33.72
N ILE A 32 -36.15 7.26 -32.68
CA ILE A 32 -35.04 7.72 -31.83
C ILE A 32 -33.75 7.41 -32.58
N GLN A 33 -33.28 8.37 -33.35
CA GLN A 33 -32.02 8.26 -34.05
C GLN A 33 -30.88 8.53 -33.07
N PHE A 34 -30.32 7.46 -32.48
CA PHE A 34 -29.01 7.58 -31.86
C PHE A 34 -28.04 8.01 -32.96
N PRO A 35 -27.27 9.10 -32.78
CA PRO A 35 -26.36 9.58 -33.79
C PRO A 35 -25.50 8.40 -34.26
N LYS A 36 -25.46 8.15 -35.58
CA LYS A 36 -24.66 7.09 -36.18
C LYS A 36 -23.24 7.26 -35.68
N ASN A 37 -22.90 6.42 -34.71
CA ASN A 37 -21.78 6.60 -33.82
C ASN A 37 -20.53 7.01 -34.61
N GLU A 38 -19.99 8.21 -34.36
CA GLU A 38 -18.55 8.21 -34.12
C GLU A 38 -18.38 7.22 -32.98
N THR A 39 -17.82 6.05 -33.27
CA THR A 39 -17.47 5.08 -32.24
C THR A 39 -16.53 5.81 -31.31
N LYS A 40 -17.06 6.43 -30.25
CA LYS A 40 -16.26 6.88 -29.12
C LYS A 40 -15.85 5.59 -28.43
N THR A 41 -14.76 5.03 -28.93
CA THR A 41 -14.13 3.88 -28.33
C THR A 41 -13.68 4.33 -26.94
N ILE A 42 -14.36 3.86 -25.90
CA ILE A 42 -13.82 3.97 -24.56
C ILE A 42 -12.48 3.25 -24.60
N ALA A 43 -11.40 3.92 -24.20
CA ALA A 43 -10.08 3.31 -24.13
C ALA A 43 -10.19 2.07 -23.23
N GLN A 44 -10.18 0.87 -23.84
CA GLN A 44 -10.32 -0.39 -23.11
C GLN A 44 -9.04 -0.75 -22.36
N THR A 45 -7.93 -0.12 -22.71
CA THR A 45 -6.64 -0.27 -22.03
C THR A 45 -6.48 0.84 -20.99
N PRO A 46 -6.38 0.48 -19.69
CA PRO A 46 -6.10 1.48 -18.68
C PRO A 46 -4.72 2.10 -18.88
N SER A 47 -4.60 3.38 -18.51
CA SER A 47 -3.30 4.04 -18.46
C SER A 47 -2.41 3.36 -17.42
N SER A 48 -1.13 3.21 -17.77
CA SER A 48 -0.10 2.71 -16.87
C SER A 48 1.06 3.69 -16.81
N TYR A 49 1.62 3.90 -15.62
CA TYR A 49 2.83 4.69 -15.41
C TYR A 49 3.72 4.02 -14.38
N ASN A 50 4.91 3.59 -14.80
CA ASN A 50 5.92 2.96 -13.95
C ASN A 50 5.36 1.91 -12.96
N GLY A 51 4.68 0.89 -13.49
CA GLY A 51 4.05 -0.17 -12.69
C GLY A 51 2.69 0.16 -12.08
N LEU A 52 2.30 1.43 -11.90
CA LEU A 52 0.95 1.80 -11.47
C LEU A 52 -0.03 1.72 -12.64
N ILE A 53 -1.06 0.90 -12.50
CA ILE A 53 -2.05 0.63 -13.56
C ILE A 53 -3.45 0.94 -13.01
N GLY A 54 -4.17 1.83 -13.71
CA GLY A 54 -5.57 2.11 -13.40
C GLY A 54 -6.48 0.93 -13.75
N ASN A 55 -7.67 0.86 -13.17
CA ASN A 55 -8.65 -0.16 -13.52
C ASN A 55 -10.08 0.40 -13.53
N TYR A 56 -10.75 0.25 -14.68
CA TYR A 56 -12.13 0.68 -14.89
C TYR A 56 -13.10 -0.50 -15.06
N TYR A 57 -12.63 -1.74 -14.85
CA TYR A 57 -13.39 -2.96 -15.12
C TYR A 57 -13.39 -3.93 -13.93
N SER A 58 -14.55 -4.54 -13.62
CA SER A 58 -14.70 -5.45 -12.46
C SER A 58 -14.11 -6.84 -12.67
N GLY A 59 -13.77 -7.22 -13.90
CA GLY A 59 -13.25 -8.55 -14.23
C GLY A 59 -11.73 -8.61 -14.34
N THR A 60 -11.03 -7.52 -14.00
CA THR A 60 -9.57 -7.49 -14.05
C THR A 60 -8.99 -8.44 -12.99
N LYS A 61 -8.19 -9.41 -13.46
CA LYS A 61 -7.49 -10.37 -12.60
C LYS A 61 -6.08 -9.87 -12.35
N VAL A 62 -5.76 -9.65 -11.08
CA VAL A 62 -4.45 -9.25 -10.60
C VAL A 62 -3.76 -10.48 -10.01
N ALA A 63 -2.52 -10.73 -10.42
CA ALA A 63 -1.75 -11.87 -9.93
C ALA A 63 -1.38 -11.70 -8.45
N LYS A 64 -1.09 -12.83 -7.77
CA LYS A 64 -0.50 -12.84 -6.44
C LYS A 64 0.76 -11.96 -6.35
N GLY A 65 0.88 -11.21 -5.26
CA GLY A 65 2.05 -10.38 -4.91
C GLY A 65 1.99 -8.95 -5.44
N PHE A 66 0.97 -8.60 -6.23
CA PHE A 66 0.80 -7.25 -6.76
C PHE A 66 0.11 -6.36 -5.72
N GLY A 67 0.50 -5.09 -5.64
CA GLY A 67 -0.10 -4.14 -4.70
C GLY A 67 -1.45 -3.66 -5.23
N VAL A 68 -2.55 -3.81 -4.49
CA VAL A 68 -3.86 -3.25 -4.89
C VAL A 68 -4.13 -2.00 -4.07
N VAL A 69 -4.48 -0.90 -4.75
CA VAL A 69 -4.91 0.35 -4.11
C VAL A 69 -6.32 0.15 -3.58
N LYS A 70 -6.45 0.20 -2.25
CA LYS A 70 -7.71 0.01 -1.54
C LYS A 70 -8.03 1.26 -0.73
N GLU A 71 -9.32 1.56 -0.64
CA GLU A 71 -9.86 2.48 0.33
C GLU A 71 -10.45 1.65 1.48
N THR A 72 -10.13 1.99 2.72
CA THR A 72 -10.79 1.40 3.89
C THR A 72 -11.02 2.46 4.94
N LYS A 73 -12.29 2.85 5.13
CA LYS A 73 -12.75 3.84 6.13
C LYS A 73 -12.09 5.22 5.99
N GLY A 74 -11.96 5.72 4.77
CA GLY A 74 -11.35 6.99 4.40
C GLY A 74 -9.82 6.95 4.26
N VAL A 75 -9.19 5.78 4.42
CA VAL A 75 -7.74 5.62 4.34
C VAL A 75 -7.35 4.86 3.07
N GLN A 76 -6.53 5.49 2.25
CA GLN A 76 -5.90 4.83 1.09
C GLN A 76 -4.76 3.94 1.59
N SER A 77 -4.81 2.66 1.22
CA SER A 77 -3.80 1.66 1.54
C SER A 77 -3.41 0.90 0.27
N ILE A 78 -2.22 0.30 0.31
CA ILE A 78 -1.71 -0.54 -0.76
C ILE A 78 -1.21 -1.82 -0.11
N ASP A 79 -1.89 -2.93 -0.39
CA ASP A 79 -1.51 -4.24 0.10
C ASP A 79 -1.21 -5.18 -1.06
N ALA A 80 -0.17 -5.99 -0.91
CA ALA A 80 0.09 -7.08 -1.83
C ALA A 80 -1.04 -8.12 -1.77
N THR A 81 -1.50 -8.60 -2.92
CA THR A 81 -2.43 -9.71 -3.02
C THR A 81 -1.76 -11.00 -2.54
N THR A 82 -2.48 -11.80 -1.75
CA THR A 82 -1.97 -13.09 -1.24
C THR A 82 -2.20 -14.25 -2.22
N GLU A 83 -3.07 -14.04 -3.19
CA GLU A 83 -3.49 -14.96 -4.25
C GLU A 83 -3.93 -14.17 -5.49
N ASP A 84 -4.20 -14.86 -6.59
CA ASP A 84 -4.78 -14.22 -7.78
C ASP A 84 -6.18 -13.69 -7.44
N GLN A 85 -6.38 -12.38 -7.55
CA GLN A 85 -7.59 -11.72 -7.10
C GLN A 85 -8.22 -10.91 -8.23
N GLN A 86 -9.54 -11.00 -8.35
CA GLN A 86 -10.33 -10.09 -9.18
C GLN A 86 -10.58 -8.77 -8.43
N ILE A 87 -10.33 -7.63 -9.09
CA ILE A 87 -10.53 -6.29 -8.51
C ILE A 87 -11.76 -5.57 -9.11
N GLY A 88 -12.43 -4.75 -8.29
CA GLY A 88 -13.65 -4.02 -8.66
C GLY A 88 -13.41 -2.78 -9.52
N TRP A 89 -14.48 -2.08 -9.89
CA TRP A 89 -14.40 -0.85 -10.70
C TRP A 89 -13.64 0.25 -9.96
N ASN A 90 -13.12 1.23 -10.72
CA ASN A 90 -12.49 2.44 -10.19
C ASN A 90 -11.36 2.14 -9.19
N SER A 91 -10.63 1.06 -9.44
CA SER A 91 -9.50 0.63 -8.62
C SER A 91 -8.18 0.87 -9.36
N ALA A 92 -7.06 0.56 -8.72
CA ALA A 92 -5.75 0.54 -9.34
C ALA A 92 -4.90 -0.55 -8.68
N TYR A 93 -3.87 -0.98 -9.39
CA TYR A 93 -2.91 -1.94 -8.86
C TYR A 93 -1.49 -1.60 -9.34
N ILE A 94 -0.51 -2.13 -8.62
CA ILE A 94 0.92 -1.99 -8.88
C ILE A 94 1.45 -3.35 -9.34
N ASP A 95 1.90 -3.37 -10.59
CA ASP A 95 2.65 -4.46 -11.20
C ASP A 95 4.14 -4.18 -11.03
N ALA A 96 4.75 -4.85 -10.05
CA ALA A 96 6.17 -4.67 -9.73
C ALA A 96 7.10 -5.06 -10.90
N SER A 97 6.65 -5.91 -11.83
CA SER A 97 7.46 -6.32 -12.98
C SER A 97 7.64 -5.20 -14.02
N LYS A 98 6.79 -4.17 -13.96
CA LYS A 98 6.81 -3.00 -14.85
C LYS A 98 7.35 -1.74 -14.16
N ILE A 99 7.90 -1.90 -12.95
CA ILE A 99 8.61 -0.82 -12.27
C ILE A 99 10.00 -0.73 -12.87
N GLU A 100 10.30 0.42 -13.45
CA GLU A 100 11.59 0.83 -13.91
C GLU A 100 12.26 1.70 -12.85
N ASN A 101 13.57 1.56 -12.73
CA ASN A 101 14.36 2.43 -11.86
C ASN A 101 14.26 3.87 -12.35
N ALA A 102 14.12 4.81 -11.41
CA ALA A 102 14.24 6.22 -11.74
C ALA A 102 15.61 6.49 -12.36
N GLU A 103 15.66 7.33 -13.42
CA GLU A 103 16.91 7.74 -14.07
C GLU A 103 17.92 8.32 -13.09
N THR A 104 17.41 8.98 -12.04
CA THR A 104 18.18 9.39 -10.87
C THR A 104 17.72 8.62 -9.65
N PRO A 105 18.57 7.75 -9.06
CA PRO A 105 18.23 7.06 -7.82
C PRO A 105 17.92 8.06 -6.70
N GLY A 106 16.74 7.95 -6.11
CA GLY A 106 16.43 8.64 -4.86
C GLY A 106 17.18 8.01 -3.69
N THR A 107 17.58 8.81 -2.71
CA THR A 107 18.16 8.28 -1.46
C THR A 107 17.05 7.72 -0.57
N ILE A 108 17.02 6.40 -0.37
CA ILE A 108 16.23 5.79 0.71
C ILE A 108 17.03 5.98 2.00
N VAL A 109 16.57 6.90 2.85
CA VAL A 109 17.10 7.03 4.21
C VAL A 109 16.30 6.08 5.11
N VAL A 110 16.95 5.05 5.63
CA VAL A 110 16.39 4.25 6.73
C VAL A 110 16.83 4.93 8.04
N PRO A 111 15.94 5.67 8.73
CA PRO A 111 16.31 6.31 9.99
C PRO A 111 16.50 5.22 11.05
N LEU A 112 17.76 4.89 11.35
CA LEU A 112 18.09 4.07 12.50
C LEU A 112 18.00 4.95 13.75
N THR A 113 17.10 4.59 14.67
CA THR A 113 16.95 5.29 15.95
C THR A 113 17.41 4.36 17.08
N GLY A 114 18.37 4.83 17.89
CA GLY A 114 18.90 4.12 19.06
C GLY A 114 20.42 4.05 19.11
N ASP A 115 20.95 3.75 20.31
CA ASP A 115 22.36 3.38 20.49
C ASP A 115 22.56 1.93 20.00
N LEU A 116 23.11 1.79 18.80
CA LEU A 116 23.40 0.50 18.17
C LEU A 116 24.64 -0.18 18.77
N GLU A 117 25.43 0.53 19.57
CA GLU A 117 26.68 0.00 20.13
C GLU A 117 26.43 -0.93 21.33
N THR A 118 25.28 -0.80 22.02
CA THR A 118 25.09 -1.47 23.32
C THR A 118 23.87 -2.39 23.44
N ALA A 119 22.89 -2.33 22.53
CA ALA A 119 21.69 -3.20 22.38
C ALA A 119 20.87 -3.59 23.65
N ILE A 120 21.31 -3.20 24.85
CA ILE A 120 20.69 -3.43 26.14
C ILE A 120 20.12 -2.09 26.56
N LYS A 121 18.83 -1.92 26.29
CA LYS A 121 18.11 -0.66 26.53
C LYS A 121 17.89 -0.39 28.02
N ASP A 122 17.74 -1.43 28.85
CA ASP A 122 17.30 -1.29 30.24
C ASP A 122 18.07 -2.21 31.21
N ALA A 123 19.34 -1.92 31.46
CA ALA A 123 19.99 -2.37 32.69
C ALA A 123 19.70 -1.33 33.79
N ILE A 124 18.51 -1.37 34.38
CA ILE A 124 18.18 -0.54 35.55
C ILE A 124 19.10 -0.97 36.70
N ILE A 125 20.14 -0.19 36.99
CA ILE A 125 20.83 -0.30 38.28
C ILE A 125 21.33 1.08 38.72
N ASP A 126 21.04 1.37 39.99
CA ASP A 126 21.42 2.55 40.77
C ASP A 126 22.77 3.14 40.36
N ALA A 127 22.90 4.46 40.49
CA ALA A 127 24.18 5.14 40.36
C ALA A 127 25.20 4.46 41.28
N GLN A 128 26.14 3.70 40.71
CA GLN A 128 27.22 3.11 41.48
C GLN A 128 28.05 4.26 42.05
N THR A 129 27.90 4.49 43.34
CA THR A 129 28.72 5.44 44.09
C THR A 129 29.87 4.64 44.72
N GLY A 130 31.11 5.09 44.50
CA GLY A 130 32.30 4.48 45.09
C GLY A 130 33.27 3.87 44.09
N LYS A 131 33.96 2.80 44.54
CA LYS A 131 35.01 2.12 43.77
C LYS A 131 34.44 0.89 43.07
N VAL A 132 34.87 0.66 41.84
CA VAL A 132 34.39 -0.41 40.94
C VAL A 132 35.55 -1.22 40.36
N ASN A 133 35.23 -2.40 39.87
CA ASN A 133 36.12 -3.21 39.05
C ASN A 133 35.73 -3.04 37.58
N VAL A 134 36.70 -3.13 36.68
CA VAL A 134 36.49 -3.07 35.23
C VAL A 134 36.88 -4.40 34.62
N TYR A 135 36.01 -4.98 33.80
CA TYR A 135 36.26 -6.22 33.08
C TYR A 135 36.14 -6.03 31.56
N SER A 136 36.81 -6.88 30.79
CA SER A 136 36.49 -7.07 29.37
C SER A 136 35.14 -7.76 29.20
N VAL A 137 34.60 -7.78 27.98
CA VAL A 137 33.39 -8.55 27.65
C VAL A 137 33.56 -10.06 27.86
N ASP A 138 34.80 -10.56 27.81
CA ASP A 138 35.15 -11.95 28.07
C ASP A 138 35.26 -12.28 29.58
N GLY A 139 35.00 -11.29 30.45
CA GLY A 139 35.03 -11.46 31.91
C GLY A 139 36.42 -11.32 32.54
N ILE A 140 37.42 -10.82 31.80
CA ILE A 140 38.79 -10.63 32.32
C ILE A 140 38.86 -9.35 33.14
N LEU A 141 39.38 -9.41 34.37
CA LEU A 141 39.58 -8.24 35.22
C LEU A 141 40.71 -7.36 34.67
N ILE A 142 40.39 -6.12 34.29
CA ILE A 142 41.34 -5.13 33.75
C ILE A 142 41.78 -4.14 34.82
N LYS A 143 40.84 -3.64 35.63
CA LYS A 143 41.13 -2.72 36.74
C LYS A 143 40.36 -3.12 37.98
N LYS A 144 40.94 -2.92 39.15
CA LYS A 144 40.34 -3.28 40.44
C LYS A 144 40.23 -2.07 41.34
N ASN A 145 39.07 -1.90 41.97
CA ASN A 145 38.83 -0.93 43.04
C ASN A 145 39.22 0.52 42.63
N VAL A 146 38.83 0.93 41.42
CA VAL A 146 39.06 2.27 40.87
C VAL A 146 37.82 3.14 41.04
N LYS A 147 37.97 4.45 41.15
CA LYS A 147 36.80 5.35 41.16
C LYS A 147 36.07 5.23 39.82
N VAL A 148 34.74 5.32 39.84
CA VAL A 148 33.92 5.24 38.61
C VAL A 148 34.36 6.25 37.55
N SER A 149 34.71 7.47 37.96
CA SER A 149 35.20 8.52 37.05
C SER A 149 36.49 8.16 36.31
N GLU A 150 37.34 7.34 36.93
CA GLU A 150 38.66 6.95 36.42
C GLU A 150 38.63 5.56 35.74
N ALA A 151 37.46 4.89 35.76
CA ALA A 151 37.33 3.50 35.35
C ALA A 151 37.70 3.28 33.89
N THR A 152 37.31 4.19 33.00
CA THR A 152 37.53 4.11 31.55
C THR A 152 38.84 4.75 31.08
N GLU A 153 39.56 5.46 31.95
CA GLU A 153 40.76 6.20 31.57
C GLU A 153 41.89 5.28 31.06
N GLY A 154 42.44 5.56 29.88
CA GLY A 154 43.53 4.75 29.31
C GLY A 154 43.13 3.34 28.84
N LEU A 155 41.84 3.01 28.82
CA LEU A 155 41.36 1.83 28.10
C LEU A 155 41.37 2.09 26.60
N ALA A 156 41.67 1.05 25.80
CA ALA A 156 41.51 1.13 24.36
C ALA A 156 40.03 1.28 23.99
N LYS A 157 39.77 1.71 22.74
CA LYS A 157 38.39 1.79 22.22
C LYS A 157 37.74 0.41 22.25
N GLY A 158 36.53 0.30 22.80
CA GLY A 158 35.83 -0.97 22.96
C GLY A 158 34.75 -0.96 24.04
N ILE A 159 34.13 -2.12 24.26
CA ILE A 159 33.08 -2.32 25.27
C ILE A 159 33.68 -2.99 26.51
N TYR A 160 33.31 -2.48 27.69
CA TYR A 160 33.77 -2.97 28.98
C TYR A 160 32.62 -3.12 29.97
N ILE A 161 32.82 -3.95 30.99
CA ILE A 161 31.94 -4.06 32.14
C ILE A 161 32.55 -3.26 33.29
N VAL A 162 32.02 -2.07 33.58
CA VAL A 162 32.43 -1.24 34.71
C VAL A 162 31.44 -1.48 35.86
N GLY A 163 31.90 -2.21 36.87
CA GLY A 163 31.06 -2.69 37.97
C GLY A 163 29.96 -3.62 37.45
N ASN A 164 28.74 -3.10 37.30
CA ASN A 164 27.58 -3.80 36.76
C ASN A 164 27.02 -3.16 35.47
N LYS A 165 27.73 -2.20 34.86
CA LYS A 165 27.30 -1.49 33.66
C LYS A 165 28.19 -1.82 32.46
N LYS A 166 27.57 -2.00 31.29
CA LYS A 166 28.28 -2.00 30.01
C LYS A 166 28.59 -0.56 29.62
N VAL A 167 29.86 -0.27 29.31
CA VAL A 167 30.33 1.07 28.98
C VAL A 167 31.14 1.00 27.69
N ALA A 168 30.81 1.87 26.73
CA ALA A 168 31.56 2.04 25.50
C ALA A 168 32.63 3.12 25.68
N VAL A 169 33.89 2.77 25.42
CA VAL A 169 35.02 3.69 25.37
C VAL A 169 35.28 4.05 23.91
N LYS A 170 35.25 5.35 23.61
CA LYS A 170 35.28 5.92 22.25
C LYS A 170 36.64 6.48 21.86
#